data_AF-A0A221NXN2-F1
#
_entry.id   AF-A0A221NXN2-F1
#
_cell.length_a   1.000
_cell.length_b   1.000
_cell.length_c   1.000
_cell.angle_alpha   90.00
_cell.angle_beta   90.00
_cell.angle_gamma   90.00
#
_symmetry.space_group_name_H-M   'P 1'
#
loop_
_entity.id
_entity.type
_entity.pdbx_description
1 polymer ?
#
loop_
_entity_poly.entity_id
_entity_poly.type
_entity_poly.pdbx_seq_one_letter_code
_entity_poly.pdbx_strand_id
1 'polypeptide(L)'
;MADTSDTRTPAQIEADITRRREVLAETLDEIGVRVHPKTIVGDAKAKVVANVDHTVGRAYVQVNRAVSEVRARFVDEEGAPRLERIVPVALVVVGVVGLLAVRSRKHKD
;
A
#
# COMPACT_ATOMS: atom_id res chain seq x y z
N MET A 1 49.71 -2.76 17.92
CA MET A 1 50.85 -1.95 17.48
C MET A 1 51.02 -2.17 16.00
N ALA A 2 51.28 -1.08 15.30
CA ALA A 2 51.17 -0.94 13.86
C ALA A 2 52.15 -1.84 13.10
N ASP A 3 51.65 -2.52 12.06
CA ASP A 3 52.50 -2.97 10.96
C ASP A 3 52.19 -2.10 9.72
N THR A 4 52.35 -0.79 9.92
CA THR A 4 52.31 0.20 8.84
C THR A 4 53.75 0.49 8.41
N SER A 5 54.31 -0.41 7.61
CA SER A 5 55.27 -0.11 6.52
C SER A 5 55.59 -1.37 5.72
N ASP A 6 54.58 -2.16 5.38
CA ASP A 6 54.73 -3.09 4.26
C ASP A 6 54.68 -2.24 2.98
N THR A 7 55.83 -1.71 2.59
CA THR A 7 55.99 -0.97 1.33
C THR A 7 55.88 -2.00 0.20
N ARG A 8 54.63 -2.37 -0.11
CA ARG A 8 54.32 -3.20 -1.25
C ARG A 8 54.92 -2.53 -2.47
N THR A 9 55.75 -3.28 -3.17
CA THR A 9 56.34 -2.79 -4.41
C THR A 9 55.21 -2.47 -5.40
N PRO A 10 55.37 -1.47 -6.28
CA PRO A 10 54.35 -1.14 -7.29
C PRO A 10 53.85 -2.36 -8.06
N ALA A 11 54.77 -3.27 -8.41
CA ALA A 11 54.46 -4.54 -9.07
C ALA A 11 53.53 -5.46 -8.26
N GLN A 12 53.68 -5.49 -6.93
CA GLN A 12 52.80 -6.27 -6.04
C GLN A 12 51.41 -5.62 -5.91
N ILE A 13 51.33 -4.29 -5.95
CA ILE A 13 50.06 -3.56 -5.95
C ILE A 13 49.31 -3.82 -7.26
N GLU A 14 50.00 -3.76 -8.40
CA GLU A 14 49.42 -4.08 -9.72
C GLU A 14 48.90 -5.53 -9.79
N ALA A 15 49.67 -6.47 -9.25
CA ALA A 15 49.29 -7.87 -9.18
C ALA A 15 48.06 -8.09 -8.29
N ASP A 16 47.96 -7.40 -7.14
CA ASP A 16 46.81 -7.50 -6.24
C ASP A 16 45.55 -6.84 -6.84
N ILE A 17 45.70 -5.69 -7.51
CA ILE A 17 44.59 -5.02 -8.21
C ILE A 17 44.03 -5.92 -9.31
N THR A 18 44.90 -6.55 -10.10
CA THR A 18 44.48 -7.44 -11.19
C THR A 18 43.70 -8.63 -10.63
N ARG A 19 44.22 -9.26 -9.57
CA ARG A 19 43.58 -10.38 -8.89
C ARG A 19 42.22 -10.00 -8.30
N ARG A 20 42.10 -8.81 -7.69
CA ARG A 20 40.82 -8.31 -7.15
C ARG A 20 39.81 -7.98 -8.25
N ARG A 21 40.26 -7.48 -9.41
CA ARG A 21 39.37 -7.19 -10.55
C ARG A 21 38.75 -8.46 -11.14
N GLU A 22 39.49 -9.56 -11.23
CA GLU A 22 38.93 -10.86 -11.64
C GLU A 22 37.84 -11.34 -10.69
N VAL A 23 38.10 -11.33 -9.39
CA VAL A 23 37.13 -11.76 -8.36
C VAL A 23 35.86 -10.89 -8.38
N LEU A 24 36.01 -9.58 -8.61
CA LEU A 24 34.88 -8.66 -8.66
C LEU A 24 34.03 -8.86 -9.92
N ALA A 25 34.65 -9.15 -11.07
CA ALA A 25 33.93 -9.42 -12.31
C ALA A 25 33.04 -10.68 -12.18
N GLU A 26 33.57 -11.74 -11.56
CA GLU A 26 32.82 -12.96 -11.27
C GLU A 26 31.63 -12.69 -10.32
N THR A 27 31.87 -11.91 -9.26
CA THR A 27 30.82 -11.55 -8.29
C THR A 27 29.75 -10.63 -8.88
N LEU A 28 30.13 -9.71 -9.77
CA LEU A 28 29.21 -8.78 -10.41
C LEU A 28 28.31 -9.48 -11.42
N ASP A 29 28.82 -10.49 -12.12
CA ASP A 29 28.02 -11.32 -13.03
C ASP A 29 26.98 -12.14 -12.24
N GLU A 30 27.39 -12.73 -11.09
CA GLU A 30 26.49 -13.45 -10.21
C GLU A 30 25.36 -12.55 -9.64
N ILE A 31 25.70 -11.33 -9.22
CA ILE A 31 24.69 -10.36 -8.74
C ILE A 31 23.81 -9.89 -9.90
N GLY A 32 24.37 -9.59 -11.07
CA GLY A 32 23.64 -9.10 -12.25
C GLY A 32 22.53 -10.04 -12.71
N VAL A 33 22.75 -11.36 -12.63
CA VAL A 33 21.75 -12.38 -12.97
C VAL A 33 20.64 -12.45 -11.90
N ARG A 34 20.97 -12.30 -10.61
CA ARG A 34 20.01 -12.43 -9.50
C ARG A 34 19.12 -11.20 -9.27
N VAL A 35 19.59 -9.99 -9.55
CA VAL A 35 18.79 -8.75 -9.41
C VAL A 35 18.17 -8.27 -10.71
N HIS A 36 17.88 -9.18 -11.65
CA HIS A 36 17.22 -8.79 -12.90
C HIS A 36 15.86 -8.10 -12.59
N PRO A 37 15.67 -6.82 -12.99
CA PRO A 37 14.51 -6.03 -12.55
C PRO A 37 13.16 -6.64 -12.92
N LYS A 38 13.10 -7.44 -14.00
CA LYS A 38 11.89 -8.14 -14.40
C LYS A 38 11.43 -9.18 -13.37
N THR A 39 12.37 -9.82 -12.65
CA THR A 39 12.06 -10.85 -11.64
C THR A 39 11.64 -10.20 -10.32
N ILE A 40 12.32 -9.14 -9.88
CA ILE A 40 11.97 -8.42 -8.65
C ILE A 40 10.56 -7.83 -8.73
N VAL A 41 10.23 -7.20 -9.86
CA VAL A 41 8.90 -6.62 -10.08
C VAL A 41 7.83 -7.71 -10.19
N GLY A 42 8.16 -8.85 -10.81
CA GLY A 42 7.28 -10.02 -10.89
C GLY A 42 6.94 -10.59 -9.51
N ASP A 43 7.94 -10.83 -8.67
CA ASP A 43 7.77 -11.37 -7.32
C ASP A 43 7.01 -10.41 -6.40
N ALA A 44 7.29 -9.11 -6.51
CA ALA A 44 6.55 -8.08 -5.78
C ALA A 44 5.07 -8.07 -6.17
N LYS A 45 4.76 -8.14 -7.48
CA LYS A 45 3.39 -8.17 -7.99
C LYS A 45 2.66 -9.44 -7.57
N ALA A 46 3.32 -10.60 -7.63
CA ALA A 46 2.74 -11.88 -7.19
C ALA A 46 2.39 -11.87 -5.70
N LYS A 47 3.27 -11.31 -4.84
CA LYS A 47 3.01 -11.15 -3.40
C LYS A 47 1.81 -10.26 -3.11
N VAL A 48 1.63 -9.18 -3.87
CA VAL A 48 0.48 -8.29 -3.74
C VAL A 48 -0.81 -9.00 -4.13
N VAL A 49 -0.81 -9.70 -5.28
CA VAL A 49 -1.98 -10.45 -5.75
C VAL A 49 -2.39 -11.54 -4.75
N ALA A 50 -1.43 -12.28 -4.20
CA ALA A 50 -1.71 -13.33 -3.20
C ALA A 50 -2.33 -12.79 -1.90
N ASN A 51 -2.00 -11.55 -1.50
CA ASN A 51 -2.58 -10.91 -0.31
C ASN A 51 -3.99 -10.35 -0.54
N VAL A 52 -4.34 -10.07 -1.79
CA VAL A 52 -5.66 -9.53 -2.17
C VAL A 52 -6.75 -10.60 -2.05
N ASP A 53 -6.45 -11.87 -2.33
CA ASP A 53 -7.42 -12.97 -2.35
C ASP A 53 -8.11 -13.25 -1.00
N HIS A 54 -7.44 -12.98 0.13
CA HIS A 54 -8.01 -13.25 1.45
C HIS A 54 -8.77 -12.08 2.08
N THR A 55 -8.54 -10.85 1.61
CA THR A 55 -9.08 -9.64 2.27
C THR A 55 -10.34 -9.14 1.56
N VAL A 56 -10.41 -9.27 0.24
CA VAL A 56 -11.53 -8.74 -0.56
C VAL A 56 -12.84 -9.48 -0.28
N GLY A 57 -12.80 -10.81 -0.17
CA GLY A 57 -14.01 -11.61 0.10
C GLY A 57 -14.64 -11.31 1.47
N ARG A 58 -13.81 -11.12 2.51
CA ARG A 58 -14.27 -10.79 3.87
C ARG A 58 -14.75 -9.36 3.97
N ALA A 59 -14.04 -8.41 3.35
CA ALA A 59 -14.44 -7.01 3.31
C ALA A 59 -15.78 -6.82 2.58
N TYR A 60 -15.98 -7.50 1.45
CA TYR A 60 -17.22 -7.39 0.67
C TYR A 60 -18.45 -7.88 1.43
N VAL A 61 -18.35 -9.00 2.15
CA VAL A 61 -19.46 -9.55 2.94
C VAL A 61 -19.72 -8.70 4.18
N GLN A 62 -18.69 -8.18 4.84
CA GLN A 62 -18.84 -7.30 6.01
C GLN A 62 -19.52 -5.98 5.64
N VAL A 63 -19.15 -5.38 4.50
CA VAL A 63 -19.80 -4.17 3.99
C VAL A 63 -21.27 -4.43 3.65
N ASN A 64 -21.57 -5.51 2.91
CA ASN A 64 -22.97 -5.84 2.58
C ASN A 64 -23.80 -6.14 3.84
N ARG A 65 -23.21 -6.78 4.85
CA ARG A 65 -23.89 -7.04 6.12
C ARG A 65 -24.19 -5.74 6.87
N ALA A 66 -23.21 -4.83 6.96
CA ALA A 66 -23.39 -3.54 7.62
C ALA A 66 -24.46 -2.68 6.91
N VAL A 67 -24.42 -2.61 5.57
CA VAL A 67 -25.42 -1.89 4.77
C VAL A 67 -26.81 -2.51 4.94
N SER A 68 -26.90 -3.84 4.95
CA SER A 68 -28.17 -4.55 5.13
C SER A 68 -28.77 -4.31 6.52
N GLU A 69 -27.93 -4.29 7.57
CA GLU A 69 -28.37 -4.02 8.94
C GLU A 69 -28.90 -2.59 9.11
N VAL A 70 -28.21 -1.61 8.51
CA VAL A 70 -28.68 -0.23 8.48
C VAL A 70 -30.01 -0.13 7.70
N ARG A 71 -30.09 -0.74 6.51
CA ARG A 71 -31.32 -0.75 5.69
C ARG A 71 -32.49 -1.34 6.46
N ALA A 72 -32.29 -2.43 7.19
CA ALA A 72 -33.33 -3.12 7.98
C ALA A 72 -33.98 -2.22 9.05
N ARG A 73 -33.32 -1.15 9.50
CA ARG A 73 -33.93 -0.18 10.43
C ARG A 73 -34.94 0.74 9.74
N PHE A 74 -34.80 0.93 8.43
CA PHE A 74 -35.56 1.87 7.63
C PHE A 74 -36.54 1.22 6.64
N VAL A 75 -36.54 -0.11 6.50
CA VAL A 75 -37.53 -0.85 5.72
C VAL A 75 -38.40 -1.72 6.63
N ASP A 76 -39.62 -2.04 6.19
CA ASP A 76 -40.51 -2.98 6.87
C ASP A 76 -40.27 -4.44 6.42
N GLU A 77 -41.14 -5.35 6.88
CA GLU A 77 -41.06 -6.80 6.63
C GLU A 77 -41.27 -7.15 5.15
N GLU A 78 -41.96 -6.29 4.41
CA GLU A 78 -42.23 -6.42 2.97
C GLU A 78 -41.14 -5.73 2.13
N GLY A 79 -40.21 -5.02 2.79
CA GLY A 79 -39.11 -4.30 2.17
C GLY A 79 -39.44 -2.87 1.73
N ALA A 80 -40.61 -2.35 2.09
CA ALA A 80 -41.03 -1.00 1.77
C ALA A 80 -40.38 0.03 2.72
N PRO A 81 -40.09 1.27 2.25
CA PRO A 81 -39.46 2.29 3.07
C PRO A 81 -40.38 2.78 4.20
N ARG A 82 -39.89 2.71 5.44
CA ARG A 82 -40.57 3.25 6.63
C ARG A 82 -40.43 4.77 6.68
N LEU A 83 -41.36 5.47 6.03
CA LEU A 83 -41.36 6.94 5.96
C LEU A 83 -41.35 7.59 7.35
N GLU A 84 -42.02 7.00 8.33
CA GLU A 84 -42.01 7.41 9.74
C GLU A 84 -40.60 7.53 10.33
N ARG A 85 -39.67 6.68 9.88
CA ARG A 85 -38.27 6.65 10.35
C ARG A 85 -37.32 7.40 9.42
N ILE A 86 -37.57 7.38 8.11
CA ILE A 86 -36.71 8.01 7.10
C ILE A 86 -36.86 9.54 7.13
N VAL A 87 -38.09 10.04 7.20
CA VAL A 87 -38.37 11.48 7.12
C VAL A 87 -37.64 12.29 8.20
N PRO A 88 -37.69 11.92 9.50
CA PRO A 88 -36.97 12.67 10.54
C PRO A 88 -35.45 12.67 10.32
N VAL A 89 -34.87 11.54 9.94
CA VAL A 89 -33.42 11.42 9.68
C VAL A 89 -33.00 12.28 8.48
N ALA A 90 -33.79 12.23 7.40
CA ALA A 90 -33.54 13.04 6.22
C ALA A 90 -33.58 14.55 6.55
N LEU A 91 -34.54 15.00 7.35
CA LEU A 91 -34.63 16.40 7.79
C LEU A 91 -33.41 16.84 8.60
N VAL A 92 -32.91 15.99 9.52
CA VAL A 92 -31.70 16.29 10.29
C VAL A 92 -30.48 16.41 9.38
N VAL A 93 -30.31 15.47 8.44
CA VAL A 93 -29.19 15.50 7.48
C VAL A 93 -29.24 16.79 6.64
N VAL A 94 -30.40 17.13 6.08
CA VAL A 94 -30.59 18.38 5.32
C VAL A 94 -30.27 19.60 6.18
N GLY A 95 -30.73 19.63 7.43
CA GLY A 95 -30.44 20.71 8.37
C GLY A 95 -28.93 20.88 8.64
N VAL A 96 -28.22 19.78 8.91
CA VAL A 96 -26.77 19.80 9.13
C VAL A 96 -26.02 20.25 7.87
N VAL A 97 -26.36 19.71 6.70
CA VAL A 97 -25.74 20.11 5.43
C VAL A 97 -25.99 21.59 5.13
N GLY A 98 -27.23 22.05 5.33
CA GLY A 98 -27.59 23.46 5.18
C GLY A 98 -26.78 24.36 6.12
N LEU A 99 -26.66 23.97 7.39
CA LEU A 99 -25.86 24.71 8.38
C LEU A 99 -24.38 24.76 8.00
N LEU A 100 -23.80 23.64 7.59
CA LEU A 100 -22.41 23.57 7.13
C LEU A 100 -22.19 24.45 5.89
N ALA A 101 -23.10 24.40 4.91
CA ALA A 101 -23.02 25.23 3.71
C ALA A 101 -23.13 26.73 4.02
N VAL A 102 -23.99 27.13 4.97
CA VAL A 102 -24.09 28.52 5.44
C VAL A 102 -22.81 28.94 6.18
N ARG A 103 -22.29 28.09 7.07
CA ARG A 103 -21.04 28.35 7.81
C ARG A 103 -19.84 28.50 6.86
N SER A 104 -19.72 27.62 5.87
CA SER A 104 -18.65 27.67 4.88
C SER A 104 -18.72 28.91 3.99
N ARG A 105 -19.92 29.40 3.67
CA ARG A 105 -20.09 30.68 2.95
C ARG A 105 -19.64 31.86 3.81
N LYS A 106 -20.08 31.92 5.07
CA LYS A 106 -19.71 33.00 6.02
C LYS A 106 -18.20 33.09 6.32
N HIS A 107 -17.45 32.00 6.14
CA HIS A 107 -16.00 31.99 6.34
C HIS A 107 -15.20 32.43 5.10
N LYS A 108 -15.86 32.56 3.94
CA LYS A 108 -15.22 32.90 2.67
C LYS A 108 -15.38 34.39 2.29
N ASP A 109 -16.31 35.08 2.94
CA ASP A 109 -16.48 36.54 2.94
C ASP A 109 -15.69 37.17 4.10
#